data_AF-A0A8S0H1U7-F1
#
_entry.id   AF-A0A8S0H1U7-F1
#
_cell.length_a   1.000
_cell.length_b   1.000
_cell.length_c   1.000
_cell.angle_alpha   90.00
_cell.angle_beta   90.00
_cell.angle_gamma   90.00
#
_symmetry.space_group_name_H-M   'P 1'
#
loop_
_entity.id
_entity.type
_entity.pdbx_description
1 polymer ?
#
loop_
_entity_poly.entity_id
_entity_poly.type
_entity_poly.pdbx_seq_one_letter_code
_entity_poly.pdbx_strand_id
1 'polypeptide(L)'
;MNWTWFHKLGSPKWFYGISGKLLPWLSVAAVLLIGIGVVWGLAFAPPDYQQGNSFRIIYIHVPMAMLAQSCYVMLAVCGVVGLVWKMKLADVALQCAAPIGHSITFLALVTGLSGASRPGVPGGSGMPD
;
A
#
# COMPACT_ATOMS: atom_id res chain seq x y z
N MET A 1 31.07 24.51 -2.39
CA MET A 1 29.66 24.05 -2.29
C MET A 1 29.63 22.92 -1.28
N ASN A 2 29.19 23.19 -0.05
CA ASN A 2 29.36 22.28 1.09
C ASN A 2 28.26 21.21 1.07
N TRP A 3 28.60 19.98 0.69
CA TRP A 3 27.70 18.80 0.67
C TRP A 3 27.43 18.21 2.07
N THR A 4 27.49 19.04 3.11
CA THR A 4 27.39 18.62 4.52
C THR A 4 25.99 18.10 4.89
N TRP A 5 24.95 18.49 4.15
CA TRP A 5 23.59 17.99 4.32
C TRP A 5 23.46 16.50 3.97
N PHE A 6 24.08 16.04 2.87
CA PHE A 6 24.09 14.63 2.47
C PHE A 6 24.86 13.74 3.45
N HIS A 7 25.99 14.23 3.96
CA HIS A 7 26.77 13.52 4.99
C HIS A 7 26.07 13.46 6.36
N LYS A 8 25.22 14.45 6.72
CA LYS A 8 24.44 14.42 7.96
C LYS A 8 23.27 13.44 7.92
N LEU A 9 22.63 13.25 6.76
CA LEU A 9 21.59 12.24 6.56
C LEU A 9 22.11 10.81 6.63
N GLY A 10 23.41 10.60 6.36
CA GLY A 10 24.09 9.32 6.60
C GLY A 10 24.35 9.00 8.08
N SER A 11 24.15 9.96 8.99
CA SER A 11 24.33 9.73 10.43
C SER A 11 23.02 9.22 11.09
N PRO A 12 23.02 8.02 11.71
CA PRO A 12 21.80 7.38 12.23
C PRO A 12 21.00 8.25 13.22
N LYS A 13 21.68 9.02 14.07
CA LYS A 13 21.04 9.87 15.10
C LYS A 13 20.25 11.03 14.50
N TRP A 14 20.78 11.67 13.47
CA TRP A 14 20.15 12.87 12.92
C TRP A 14 18.94 12.52 12.04
N PHE A 15 19.03 11.42 11.29
CA PHE A 15 17.90 10.84 10.56
C PHE A 15 16.78 10.38 11.51
N TYR A 16 17.09 9.63 12.58
CA TYR A 16 16.08 9.21 13.55
C TYR A 16 15.38 10.40 14.24
N GLY A 17 16.13 11.47 14.56
CA GLY A 17 15.57 12.67 15.19
C GLY A 17 14.60 13.44 14.30
N ILE A 18 14.85 13.48 12.99
CA ILE A 18 13.94 14.11 12.02
C ILE A 18 12.75 13.20 11.72
N SER A 19 13.01 11.92 11.43
CA SER A 19 11.97 10.93 11.13
C SER A 19 10.99 10.80 12.30
N GLY A 20 11.47 10.77 13.55
CA GLY A 20 10.62 10.68 14.73
C GLY A 20 9.68 11.88 14.94
N LYS A 21 10.07 13.08 14.51
CA LYS A 21 9.21 14.27 14.58
C LYS A 21 8.16 14.31 13.47
N LEU A 22 8.51 13.82 12.28
CA LEU A 22 7.61 13.78 11.12
C LEU A 22 6.65 12.58 11.16
N LEU A 23 7.04 11.48 11.81
CA LEU A 23 6.26 10.25 11.91
C LEU A 23 4.82 10.44 12.39
N PRO A 24 4.53 11.15 13.50
CA PRO A 24 3.16 11.29 14.00
C PRO A 24 2.28 12.13 13.07
N TRP A 25 2.85 13.13 12.39
CA TRP A 25 2.08 13.96 11.46
C TRP A 25 1.76 13.20 10.17
N LEU A 26 2.76 12.48 9.63
CA LEU A 26 2.59 11.62 8.46
C LEU A 26 1.64 10.45 8.74
N SER A 27 1.67 9.86 9.93
CA SER A 27 0.76 8.76 10.27
C SER A 27 -0.68 9.23 10.39
N VAL A 28 -0.92 10.38 11.03
CA VAL A 28 -2.26 10.99 11.11
C VAL A 28 -2.77 11.35 9.72
N ALA A 29 -1.95 11.98 8.89
CA ALA A 29 -2.31 12.29 7.52
C ALA A 29 -2.63 11.01 6.72
N ALA A 30 -1.79 9.97 6.81
CA ALA A 30 -2.02 8.70 6.12
C ALA A 30 -3.35 8.05 6.54
N VAL A 31 -3.64 7.99 7.84
CA VAL A 31 -4.91 7.42 8.34
C VAL A 31 -6.11 8.23 7.86
N LEU A 32 -6.02 9.57 7.87
CA LEU A 32 -7.09 10.43 7.37
C LEU A 32 -7.34 10.24 5.87
N LEU A 33 -6.28 10.26 5.05
CA LEU A 33 -6.41 10.06 3.61
C LEU A 33 -6.97 8.67 3.26
N ILE A 34 -6.49 7.62 3.94
CA ILE A 34 -7.01 6.26 3.76
C ILE A 34 -8.48 6.19 4.20
N GLY A 35 -8.82 6.75 5.36
CA GLY A 35 -10.19 6.76 5.88
C GLY A 35 -11.16 7.48 4.94
N ILE A 36 -10.80 8.66 4.45
CA ILE A 36 -11.60 9.43 3.49
C ILE A 36 -11.77 8.64 2.19
N GLY A 37 -10.68 8.08 1.64
CA GLY A 37 -10.71 7.30 0.40
C GLY A 37 -11.62 6.06 0.50
N VAL A 38 -11.55 5.34 1.62
CA VAL A 38 -12.40 4.16 1.86
C VAL A 38 -13.87 4.55 2.01
N VAL A 39 -14.18 5.57 2.80
CA VAL A 39 -15.57 6.04 2.98
C VAL A 39 -16.16 6.51 1.65
N TRP A 40 -15.40 7.26 0.86
CA TRP A 40 -15.86 7.75 -0.43
C TRP A 40 -16.07 6.60 -1.43
N GLY A 41 -15.11 5.66 -1.51
CA GLY A 41 -15.15 4.53 -2.43
C GLY A 41 -16.27 3.53 -2.13
N LEU A 42 -16.63 3.33 -0.86
CA LEU A 42 -17.63 2.33 -0.48
C LEU A 42 -19.05 2.91 -0.37
N ALA A 43 -19.19 4.15 0.12
CA ALA A 43 -20.49 4.75 0.37
C ALA A 43 -21.10 5.44 -0.86
N PHE A 44 -20.29 6.08 -1.71
CA PHE A 44 -20.78 6.94 -2.79
C PHE A 44 -20.62 6.35 -4.20
N ALA A 45 -19.96 5.20 -4.36
CA ALA A 45 -19.77 4.60 -5.69
C ALA A 45 -21.07 3.96 -6.22
N PRO A 46 -21.54 4.34 -7.43
CA PRO A 46 -22.69 3.72 -8.05
C PRO A 46 -22.39 2.24 -8.41
N PRO A 47 -23.39 1.34 -8.30
CA PRO A 47 -23.23 -0.07 -8.66
C PRO A 47 -23.04 -0.21 -10.19
N ASP A 48 -22.16 -1.12 -10.59
CA ASP A 48 -21.90 -1.40 -12.01
C ASP A 48 -22.97 -2.34 -12.58
N TYR A 49 -23.27 -2.22 -13.89
CA TYR A 49 -24.32 -3.01 -14.54
C TYR A 49 -24.00 -4.52 -14.58
N GLN A 50 -22.73 -4.91 -14.71
CA GLN A 50 -22.32 -6.31 -14.75
C GLN A 50 -21.90 -6.83 -13.37
N GLN A 51 -21.25 -6.00 -12.56
CA GLN A 51 -20.71 -6.39 -11.25
C GLN A 51 -21.60 -6.04 -10.05
N GLY A 52 -22.71 -5.33 -10.25
CA GLY A 52 -23.65 -4.95 -9.19
C GLY A 52 -22.95 -4.20 -8.05
N ASN A 53 -23.29 -4.55 -6.80
CA ASN A 53 -22.65 -3.98 -5.61
C ASN A 53 -21.22 -4.47 -5.37
N SER A 54 -20.80 -5.59 -5.97
CA SER A 54 -19.43 -6.12 -5.80
C SER A 54 -18.37 -5.22 -6.44
N PHE A 55 -18.75 -4.38 -7.40
CA PHE A 55 -17.86 -3.37 -7.98
C PHE A 55 -17.27 -2.43 -6.91
N ARG A 56 -18.01 -2.16 -5.82
CA ARG A 56 -17.54 -1.26 -4.76
C ARG A 56 -16.28 -1.75 -4.05
N ILE A 57 -16.03 -3.06 -4.07
CA ILE A 57 -14.85 -3.69 -3.45
C ILE A 57 -13.55 -3.26 -4.16
N ILE A 58 -13.60 -2.92 -5.45
CA ILE A 58 -12.42 -2.51 -6.22
C ILE A 58 -11.77 -1.23 -5.68
N TYR A 59 -12.58 -0.33 -5.12
CA TYR A 59 -12.13 0.94 -4.55
C TYR A 59 -11.32 0.75 -3.26
N ILE A 60 -11.43 -0.41 -2.61
CA ILE A 60 -10.55 -0.80 -1.49
C ILE A 60 -9.39 -1.66 -2.01
N HIS A 61 -9.67 -2.61 -2.90
CA HIS A 61 -8.67 -3.56 -3.37
C HIS A 61 -7.52 -2.90 -4.12
N VAL A 62 -7.82 -2.04 -5.10
CA VAL A 62 -6.80 -1.39 -5.97
C VAL A 62 -5.80 -0.55 -5.17
N PRO A 63 -6.22 0.39 -4.29
CA PRO A 63 -5.27 1.13 -3.49
C PRO A 63 -4.49 0.25 -2.52
N MET A 64 -5.10 -0.81 -1.95
CA MET A 64 -4.39 -1.75 -1.09
C MET A 64 -3.31 -2.54 -1.85
N ALA A 65 -3.60 -2.97 -3.08
CA ALA A 65 -2.64 -3.64 -3.95
C ALA A 65 -1.47 -2.71 -4.35
N MET A 66 -1.77 -1.45 -4.68
CA MET A 66 -0.74 -0.45 -4.97
C MET A 66 0.16 -0.16 -3.76
N LEU A 67 -0.42 -0.06 -2.56
CA LEU A 67 0.34 0.13 -1.32
C LEU A 67 1.22 -1.10 -1.01
N ALA A 68 0.68 -2.31 -1.13
CA ALA A 68 1.44 -3.55 -0.96
C ALA A 68 2.64 -3.61 -1.92
N GLN A 69 2.43 -3.32 -3.20
CA GLN A 69 3.48 -3.34 -4.21
C GLN A 69 4.57 -2.30 -3.94
N SER A 70 4.21 -1.08 -3.55
CA SER A 70 5.19 -0.03 -3.21
C SER A 70 6.03 -0.40 -1.98
N CYS A 71 5.44 -1.03 -0.95
CA CYS A 71 6.18 -1.59 0.18
C CYS A 71 7.19 -2.67 -0.24
N TYR A 72 6.83 -3.56 -1.16
CA TYR A 72 7.78 -4.57 -1.66
C TYR A 72 8.93 -3.96 -2.47
N VAL A 73 8.65 -2.94 -3.28
CA VAL A 73 9.72 -2.20 -3.99
C VAL A 73 10.66 -1.55 -2.98
N MET A 74 10.13 -0.95 -1.92
CA MET A 74 10.94 -0.39 -0.83
C MET A 74 11.81 -1.46 -0.15
N LEU A 75 11.25 -2.63 0.16
CA LEU A 75 12.00 -3.77 0.72
C LEU A 75 13.11 -4.22 -0.23
N ALA A 76 12.85 -4.30 -1.53
CA ALA A 76 13.84 -4.68 -2.53
C ALA A 76 14.99 -3.66 -2.60
N VAL A 77 14.69 -2.35 -2.60
CA VAL A 77 15.69 -1.29 -2.59
C VAL A 77 16.52 -1.32 -1.30
N CYS A 78 15.87 -1.43 -0.12
CA CYS A 78 16.57 -1.58 1.15
C CYS A 78 17.47 -2.81 1.18
N GLY A 79 17.00 -3.94 0.62
CA GLY A 79 17.78 -5.17 0.51
C GLY A 79 19.02 -5.00 -0.36
N VAL A 80 18.89 -4.40 -1.55
CA VAL A 80 20.03 -4.10 -2.44
C VAL A 80 21.02 -3.17 -1.76
N VAL A 81 20.54 -2.11 -1.11
CA VAL A 81 21.43 -1.16 -0.40
C VAL A 81 22.15 -1.84 0.77
N GLY A 82 21.45 -2.69 1.53
CA GLY A 82 22.03 -3.49 2.61
C GLY A 82 23.06 -4.51 2.11
N LEU A 83 22.84 -5.12 0.94
CA LEU A 83 23.75 -6.11 0.35
C LEU A 83 25.02 -5.46 -0.22
N VAL A 84 24.86 -4.38 -1.00
CA VAL A 84 25.96 -3.72 -1.72
C VAL A 84 26.81 -2.85 -0.78
N TRP A 85 26.18 -2.03 0.06
CA TRP A 85 26.88 -1.08 0.94
C TRP A 85 27.01 -1.55 2.39
N LYS A 86 26.48 -2.73 2.75
CA LYS A 86 26.58 -3.33 4.11
C LYS A 86 26.15 -2.36 5.23
N MET A 87 25.14 -1.52 4.95
CA MET A 87 24.63 -0.53 5.90
C MET A 87 23.69 -1.18 6.92
N LYS A 88 24.07 -1.18 8.21
CA LYS A 88 23.23 -1.71 9.31
C LYS A 88 21.84 -1.07 9.40
N LEU A 89 21.70 0.20 9.00
CA LEU A 89 20.40 0.89 8.97
C LEU A 89 19.42 0.29 7.95
N ALA A 90 19.93 -0.18 6.80
CA ALA A 90 19.09 -0.75 5.76
C ALA A 90 18.45 -2.08 6.21
N ASP A 91 19.20 -2.87 6.98
CA ASP A 91 18.73 -4.15 7.53
C ASP A 91 17.64 -3.96 8.60
N VAL A 92 17.82 -2.97 9.49
CA VAL A 92 16.79 -2.58 10.47
C VAL A 92 15.53 -2.07 9.78
N ALA A 93 15.67 -1.24 8.74
CA ALA A 93 14.53 -0.75 7.97
C ALA A 93 13.76 -1.90 7.28
N LEU A 94 14.49 -2.90 6.77
CA LEU A 94 13.93 -4.09 6.14
C LEU A 94 13.13 -4.93 7.15
N GLN A 95 13.68 -5.12 8.36
CA GLN A 95 13.04 -5.88 9.43
C GLN A 95 11.77 -5.21 9.96
N CYS A 96 11.73 -3.87 10.00
CA CYS A 96 10.53 -3.12 10.36
C CYS A 96 9.49 -3.05 9.23
N ALA A 97 9.92 -2.95 7.97
CA ALA A 97 9.02 -2.84 6.82
C ALA A 97 8.40 -4.20 6.41
N ALA A 98 9.08 -5.31 6.67
CA ALA A 98 8.61 -6.66 6.33
C ALA A 98 7.21 -7.01 6.90
N PRO A 99 6.91 -6.86 8.21
CA PRO A 99 5.58 -7.15 8.74
C PRO A 99 4.50 -6.21 8.21
N ILE A 100 4.84 -4.94 7.95
CA ILE A 100 3.92 -3.94 7.40
C ILE A 100 3.55 -4.31 5.94
N GLY A 101 4.54 -4.61 5.11
CA GLY A 101 4.30 -5.02 3.72
C GLY A 101 3.47 -6.30 3.62
N HIS A 102 3.79 -7.32 4.43
CA HIS A 102 3.03 -8.57 4.47
C HIS A 102 1.56 -8.37 4.86
N SER A 103 1.29 -7.57 5.91
CA SER A 103 -0.09 -7.35 6.38
C SER A 103 -0.95 -6.61 5.35
N ILE A 104 -0.41 -5.59 4.68
CA ILE A 104 -1.11 -4.87 3.60
C ILE A 104 -1.36 -5.80 2.40
N THR A 105 -0.40 -6.65 2.07
CA THR A 105 -0.54 -7.65 0.99
C THR A 105 -1.61 -8.68 1.31
N PHE A 106 -1.64 -9.16 2.56
CA PHE A 106 -2.69 -10.07 3.02
C PHE A 106 -4.08 -9.44 2.89
N LEU A 107 -4.23 -8.17 3.29
CA LEU A 107 -5.47 -7.42 3.13
C LEU A 107 -5.85 -7.24 1.64
N ALA A 108 -4.88 -6.95 0.77
CA ALA A 108 -5.11 -6.84 -0.67
C ALA A 108 -5.60 -8.18 -1.27
N LEU A 109 -5.03 -9.31 -0.86
CA LEU A 109 -5.46 -10.64 -1.31
C LEU A 109 -6.87 -10.99 -0.83
N VAL A 110 -7.16 -10.77 0.46
CA VAL A 110 -8.49 -11.06 1.02
C VAL A 110 -9.57 -10.21 0.35
N THR A 111 -9.29 -8.92 0.11
CA THR A 111 -10.23 -8.02 -0.58
C THR A 111 -10.37 -8.33 -2.08
N GLY A 112 -9.34 -8.84 -2.73
CA GLY A 112 -9.42 -9.28 -4.13
C GLY A 112 -10.21 -10.58 -4.31
N LEU A 113 -10.00 -11.53 -3.41
CA LEU A 113 -10.72 -12.81 -3.40
C LEU A 113 -12.21 -12.62 -3.14
N SER A 114 -12.60 -11.70 -2.25
CA SER A 114 -14.01 -11.45 -1.97
C SER A 114 -14.75 -10.86 -3.19
N GLY A 115 -14.08 -10.05 -4.01
CA GLY A 115 -14.61 -9.53 -5.27
C GLY A 115 -14.71 -10.57 -6.40
N ALA A 116 -13.99 -11.68 -6.31
CA ALA A 116 -13.98 -12.75 -7.32
C ALA A 116 -15.12 -13.78 -7.15
N SER A 117 -15.89 -13.70 -6.05
CA SER A 117 -17.00 -14.61 -5.75
C SER A 117 -18.22 -14.35 -6.64
N ARG A 118 -18.27 -14.92 -7.85
CA ARG A 118 -19.54 -15.17 -8.56
C ARG A 118 -19.77 -16.67 -8.76
N PRO A 119 -20.75 -17.27 -8.08
CA PRO A 119 -21.50 -18.38 -8.64
C PRO A 119 -22.57 -17.82 -9.59
N GLY A 120 -22.48 -18.17 -10.88
CA GLY A 120 -23.59 -18.06 -11.83
C GLY A 120 -23.78 -16.69 -12.51
N VAL A 121 -23.19 -16.57 -13.70
CA VAL A 121 -23.88 -15.88 -14.81
C VAL A 121 -24.19 -16.99 -15.82
N PRO A 122 -25.45 -17.48 -15.94
CA PRO A 122 -25.85 -18.21 -17.12
C PRO A 122 -25.70 -17.25 -18.30
N GLY A 123 -25.05 -17.74 -19.36
CA GLY A 123 -24.65 -16.94 -20.50
C GLY A 123 -25.77 -16.08 -21.07
N GLY A 124 -25.39 -14.89 -21.52
CA GLY A 124 -26.16 -14.16 -22.51
C GLY A 124 -26.24 -15.00 -23.79
N SER A 125 -27.37 -15.65 -23.98
CA SER A 125 -27.83 -16.13 -25.28
C SER A 125 -29.34 -15.92 -25.32
N GLY A 126 -29.78 -14.79 -25.90
CA GLY A 126 -31.20 -14.45 -25.97
C GLY A 126 -31.52 -13.06 -26.48
N MET A 127 -30.94 -12.64 -27.60
CA MET A 127 -31.65 -11.81 -28.59
C MET A 127 -31.03 -12.14 -29.95
N PRO A 128 -31.75 -12.85 -30.83
CA PRO A 128 -32.68 -12.16 -31.73
C PRO A 128 -33.97 -12.94 -32.08
N ASP A 129 -35.13 -12.31 -31.87
CA ASP A 129 -36.36 -12.42 -32.66
C ASP A 129 -37.29 -11.23 -32.37
#